data_AF-A0A519L4U9-F1
#
_entry.id   AF-A0A519L4U9-F1
#
_cell.length_a   1.000
_cell.length_b   1.000
_cell.length_c   1.000
_cell.angle_alpha   90.00
_cell.angle_beta   90.00
_cell.angle_gamma   90.00
#
_symmetry.space_group_name_H-M   'P 1'
#
loop_
_entity.id
_entity.type
_entity.pdbx_description
1 polymer ?
#
loop_
_entity_poly.entity_id
_entity_poly.type
_entity_poly.pdbx_seq_one_letter_code
_entity_poly.pdbx_strand_id
1 'polypeptide(L)' 'AYRLSRIGTEAGRISQLELRVTRTALISARTSAVDARLARVQAEIELARQDGRAPFQGAQ' A
#
# COMPACT_ATOMS: atom_id res chain seq x y z
N ALA A 1 0.86 2.48 -14.45
CA ALA A 1 1.20 1.20 -15.11
C ALA A 1 -0.03 0.30 -15.29
N TYR A 2 -0.51 -0.46 -14.29
CA TYR A 2 -1.61 -1.44 -14.46
C TYR A 2 -2.86 -0.95 -15.21
N ARG A 3 -3.40 0.23 -14.89
CA ARG A 3 -4.59 0.77 -15.58
C ARG A 3 -4.38 0.95 -17.08
N LEU A 4 -3.21 1.45 -17.48
CA LEU A 4 -2.83 1.59 -18.88
C LEU A 4 -2.62 0.23 -19.54
N SER A 5 -2.00 -0.72 -18.83
CA SER A 5 -1.84 -2.10 -19.30
C SER A 5 -3.18 -2.77 -19.57
N ARG A 6 -4.17 -2.58 -18.70
CA ARG A 6 -5.53 -3.10 -18.90
C ARG A 6 -6.18 -2.56 -20.18
N ILE A 7 -6.12 -1.24 -20.38
CA ILE A 7 -6.66 -0.58 -21.59
C ILE A 7 -5.93 -1.09 -22.85
N GLY A 8 -4.60 -1.25 -22.78
CA GLY A 8 -3.81 -1.76 -23.90
C GLY A 8 -4.13 -3.22 -24.23
N THR A 9 -4.41 -4.06 -23.23
CA THR A 9 -4.87 -5.44 -23.45
C THR A 9 -6.27 -5.49 -24.04
N GLU A 10 -7.21 -4.66 -23.57
CA GLU A 10 -8.55 -4.52 -24.17
C GLU A 10 -8.46 -4.09 -25.65
N ALA A 11 -7.47 -3.28 -26.00
CA ALA A 11 -7.19 -2.86 -27.37
C ALA A 11 -6.34 -3.85 -28.19
N GLY A 12 -5.96 -5.02 -27.63
CA GLY A 12 -5.12 -6.02 -28.29
C GLY A 12 -3.64 -5.61 -28.46
N ARG A 13 -3.18 -4.53 -27.83
CA ARG A 13 -1.83 -3.98 -27.96
C ARG A 13 -0.84 -4.46 -26.89
N ILE A 14 -1.35 -5.10 -25.83
CA ILE A 14 -0.54 -5.61 -24.70
C ILE A 14 -0.94 -7.05 -24.42
N SER A 15 0.07 -7.90 -24.20
CA SER A 15 -0.14 -9.32 -23.92
C SER A 15 -0.80 -9.57 -22.55
N GLN A 16 -1.49 -10.70 -22.40
CA GLN A 16 -2.04 -11.13 -21.11
C GLN A 16 -0.96 -11.36 -20.05
N LEU A 17 0.25 -11.76 -20.46
CA LEU A 17 1.38 -11.95 -19.56
C LEU A 17 1.80 -10.61 -18.94
N GLU A 18 1.96 -9.57 -19.74
CA GLU A 18 2.32 -8.23 -19.26
C GLU A 18 1.24 -7.63 -18.35
N LEU A 19 -0.03 -7.83 -18.66
CA LEU A 19 -1.13 -7.42 -17.77
C LEU A 19 -1.01 -8.11 -16.41
N ARG A 20 -0.68 -9.41 -16.38
CA ARG A 20 -0.48 -10.16 -15.13
C ARG A 20 0.73 -9.65 -14.34
N VAL A 21 1.85 -9.38 -15.00
CA VAL A 21 3.05 -8.81 -14.35
C VAL A 21 2.73 -7.46 -13.70
N THR A 22 2.08 -6.56 -14.43
CA THR A 22 1.71 -5.24 -13.89
C THR A 22 0.66 -5.31 -12.79
N ARG A 23 -0.23 -6.32 -12.82
CA ARG A 23 -1.17 -6.60 -11.72
C ARG A 23 -0.46 -7.07 -10.46
N THR A 24 0.49 -8.00 -10.59
CA THR A 24 1.31 -8.47 -9.46
C THR A 24 2.08 -7.32 -8.84
N ALA A 25 2.73 -6.47 -9.65
CA ALA A 25 3.44 -5.30 -9.16
C ALA A 25 2.53 -4.32 -8.40
N LEU A 26 1.29 -4.10 -8.88
CA LEU A 26 0.31 -3.27 -8.17
C LEU A 26 -0.08 -3.88 -6.81
N ILE A 27 -0.24 -5.20 -6.73
CA ILE A 27 -0.56 -5.89 -5.47
C ILE A 27 0.62 -5.74 -4.49
N SER A 28 1.85 -6.01 -4.93
CA SER A 28 3.04 -5.84 -4.09
C SER A 28 3.19 -4.41 -3.58
N ALA A 29 2.95 -3.40 -4.43
CA ALA A 29 2.98 -2.00 -4.02
C ALA A 29 1.90 -1.66 -2.99
N ARG A 30 0.71 -2.25 -3.10
CA ARG A 30 -0.37 -2.08 -2.12
C ARG A 30 -0.03 -2.70 -0.77
N THR A 31 0.56 -3.90 -0.78
CA THR A 31 1.06 -4.55 0.45
C THR A 31 2.10 -3.66 1.13
N SER A 32 3.12 -3.22 0.40
CA SER A 32 4.15 -2.32 0.93
C SER A 32 3.57 -1.01 1.49
N ALA A 33 2.54 -0.44 0.86
CA ALA A 33 1.86 0.74 1.39
C ALA A 33 1.10 0.48 2.70
N VAL A 34 0.54 -0.72 2.89
CA VAL A 34 -0.07 -1.13 4.17
C VAL A 34 1.01 -1.32 5.22
N ASP A 35 2.10 -2.01 4.90
CA ASP A 35 3.23 -2.23 5.83
C ASP A 35 3.81 -0.90 6.32
N ALA A 36 4.00 0.07 5.42
CA ALA A 36 4.47 1.41 5.77
C ALA A 36 3.49 2.15 6.72
N ARG A 37 2.18 1.97 6.54
CA ARG A 37 1.17 2.55 7.44
C ARG A 37 1.21 1.89 8.82
N LEU A 38 1.37 0.57 8.88
CA LEU A 38 1.51 -0.15 10.14
C LEU A 38 2.78 0.28 10.89
N ALA A 39 3.91 0.36 10.18
CA ALA A 39 5.18 0.84 10.75
C ALA A 39 5.06 2.27 11.30
N ARG A 40 4.37 3.16 10.57
CA ARG A 40 4.09 4.51 11.05
C ARG A 40 3.26 4.51 12.33
N VAL A 41 2.17 3.74 12.38
CA VAL A 41 1.32 3.64 13.59
C VAL A 41 2.13 3.08 14.77
N GLN A 42 2.98 2.10 14.55
CA GLN A 42 3.88 1.57 15.58
C GLN A 42 4.86 2.63 16.09
N ALA A 43 5.43 3.45 15.20
CA ALA A 43 6.31 4.55 15.59
C ALA A 43 5.56 5.62 16.42
N GLU A 44 4.32 5.95 16.04
CA GLU A 44 3.47 6.88 16.79
C GLU A 44 3.12 6.32 18.19
N ILE A 45 2.85 5.02 18.30
CA ILE A 45 2.64 4.35 19.60
C ILE A 45 3.90 4.46 20.48
N GLU A 46 5.06 4.15 19.90
CA GLU A 46 6.31 4.16 20.66
C GLU A 46 6.66 5.57 21.15
N LEU A 47 6.45 6.58 20.30
CA LEU A 47 6.60 7.98 20.68
C LEU A 47 5.67 8.35 21.85
N ALA A 48 4.39 7.96 21.80
CA ALA A 48 3.45 8.22 22.88
C ALA A 48 3.89 7.58 24.21
N ARG A 49 4.42 6.35 24.17
CA ARG A 49 4.97 5.67 25.35
C ARG A 49 6.18 6.39 25.92
N GLN A 50 7.10 6.83 25.07
CA GLN A 50 8.27 7.62 25.48
C GLN A 50 7.85 8.92 26.17
N ASP A 51 6.78 9.55 25.70
CA ASP A 51 6.21 10.76 26.30
C ASP A 51 5.35 10.48 27.55
N GLY A 52 5.24 9.22 28.00
CA GLY A 52 4.43 8.83 29.16
C GLY A 52 2.91 8.96 28.92
N ARG A 53 2.48 9.03 27.66
CA ARG A 53 1.08 9.20 27.25
C ARG A 53 0.51 7.88 26.73
N ALA A 54 -0.81 7.70 26.89
CA ALA A 54 -1.50 6.55 26.31
C ALA A 54 -1.58 6.70 24.76
N PRO A 55 -1.20 5.69 23.97
CA PRO A 55 -1.12 5.78 22.50
C PRO A 55 -2.44 6.08 21.77
N PHE A 56 -3.57 5.69 22.35
CA PHE A 56 -4.90 5.77 21.72
C PHE A 56 -5.99 6.31 22.64
N GLN A 57 -5.65 7.12 23.66
CA GLN A 57 -6.70 7.83 24.39
C GLN A 57 -7.30 8.87 23.43
N GLY A 58 -8.58 8.67 23.07
CA GLY A 58 -9.33 9.65 22.30
C GLY A 58 -9.38 10.98 23.04
N ALA A 59 -9.48 12.09 22.29
CA ALA A 59 -9.78 13.38 22.88
C ALA A 59 -11.07 13.26 23.69
N GLN A 60 -10.98 13.41 25.02
CA GLN A 60 -12.13 13.50 25.90
C GLN A 60 -12.81 14.85 25.71
#